data_AF-A0A8J5TBL9-F1
#
_entry.id   AF-A0A8J5TBL9-F1
#
_cell.length_a   1.000
_cell.length_b   1.000
_cell.length_c   1.000
_cell.angle_alpha   90.00
_cell.angle_beta   90.00
_cell.angle_gamma   90.00
#
_symmetry.space_group_name_H-M   'P 1'
#
loop_
_entity.id
_entity.type
_entity.pdbx_description
1 polymer ?
#
loop_
_entity_poly.entity_id
_entity_poly.type
_entity_poly.pdbx_seq_one_letter_code
_entity_poly.pdbx_strand_id
1 'polypeptide(L)'
;MQSLQEKASEWSGVAAGDAFAIDDGNVFQVLGGSTQPFVDLSTNFYNRVYEDEEEWFRQIFAGSKKEDAIRNQYEFLVQRMGGPQLFSQRRGHPALIARHRPFPTQNQNDEFFQAHCILPCCWE
;
A
#
# COMPACT_ATOMS: atom_id res chain seq x y z
N MET A 1 -14.61 -22.37 -5.33
CA MET A 1 -13.67 -21.60 -4.48
C MET A 1 -13.93 -20.13 -4.77
N GLN A 2 -14.14 -19.31 -3.74
CA GLN A 2 -14.22 -17.85 -3.92
C GLN A 2 -12.86 -17.29 -4.35
N SER A 3 -12.87 -16.30 -5.23
CA SER A 3 -11.72 -15.49 -5.62
C SER A 3 -11.19 -14.64 -4.46
N LEU A 4 -9.95 -14.18 -4.58
CA LEU A 4 -9.35 -13.28 -3.58
C LEU A 4 -10.08 -11.94 -3.52
N GLN A 5 -10.59 -11.45 -4.64
CA GLN A 5 -11.35 -10.20 -4.73
C GLN A 5 -12.72 -10.30 -4.05
N GLU A 6 -13.38 -11.45 -4.13
CA GLU A 6 -14.64 -11.69 -3.42
C GLU A 6 -14.43 -11.71 -1.90
N LYS A 7 -13.41 -12.43 -1.42
CA LYS A 7 -13.04 -12.42 0.01
C LYS A 7 -12.65 -11.03 0.49
N ALA A 8 -11.90 -10.30 -0.34
CA ALA A 8 -11.53 -8.93 -0.09
C ALA A 8 -12.75 -8.03 0.10
N SER A 9 -13.75 -8.17 -0.78
CA SER A 9 -14.99 -7.40 -0.69
C SER A 9 -15.79 -7.75 0.57
N GLU A 10 -15.85 -9.04 0.92
CA GLU A 10 -16.54 -9.52 2.13
C GLU A 10 -15.91 -8.98 3.42
N TRP A 11 -14.58 -9.05 3.55
CA TRP A 11 -13.87 -8.60 4.76
C TRP A 11 -13.78 -7.08 4.88
N SER A 12 -13.64 -6.38 3.76
CA SER A 12 -13.49 -4.92 3.76
C SER A 12 -14.82 -4.18 3.86
N GLY A 13 -15.93 -4.81 3.46
CA GLY A 13 -17.20 -4.13 3.22
C GLY A 13 -17.18 -3.20 2.00
N VAL A 14 -16.12 -3.21 1.19
CA VAL A 14 -15.96 -2.39 -0.02
C VAL A 14 -16.14 -3.27 -1.24
N ALA A 15 -17.10 -2.95 -2.09
CA ALA A 15 -17.28 -3.68 -3.34
C ALA A 15 -16.05 -3.49 -4.24
N ALA A 16 -15.67 -4.53 -4.99
CA ALA A 16 -14.54 -4.44 -5.92
C ALA A 16 -14.66 -3.24 -6.89
N GLY A 17 -15.86 -2.98 -7.41
CA GLY A 17 -16.09 -1.82 -8.29
C GLY A 17 -15.72 -0.49 -7.64
N ASP A 18 -16.12 -0.28 -6.39
CA ASP A 18 -15.81 0.94 -5.63
C ASP A 18 -14.31 1.06 -5.34
N ALA A 19 -13.63 -0.07 -5.05
CA ALA A 19 -12.17 -0.09 -4.86
C ALA A 19 -11.39 0.30 -6.12
N PHE A 20 -11.95 0.01 -7.30
CA PHE A 20 -11.36 0.33 -8.61
C PHE A 20 -11.89 1.64 -9.22
N ALA A 21 -12.77 2.38 -8.55
CA ALA A 21 -13.29 3.67 -9.03
C ALA A 21 -12.19 4.73 -9.25
N ILE A 22 -11.00 4.52 -8.68
CA ILE A 22 -9.80 5.32 -8.98
C ILE A 22 -9.38 5.26 -10.46
N ASP A 23 -9.87 4.27 -11.22
CA ASP A 23 -9.61 4.09 -12.65
C ASP A 23 -10.56 4.89 -13.55
N ASP A 24 -11.65 5.44 -13.01
CA ASP A 24 -12.62 6.26 -13.76
C ASP A 24 -12.08 7.65 -14.12
N GLY A 25 -10.90 8.00 -13.59
CA GLY A 25 -10.20 9.24 -13.88
C GLY A 25 -8.69 9.12 -13.66
N ASN A 26 -7.98 10.24 -13.82
CA ASN A 26 -6.55 10.29 -13.50
C ASN A 26 -6.34 11.06 -12.20
N VAL A 27 -6.32 10.32 -11.08
CA VAL A 27 -6.14 10.90 -9.74
C VAL A 27 -4.83 11.68 -9.63
N PHE A 28 -3.74 11.20 -10.25
CA PHE A 28 -2.47 11.92 -10.29
C PHE A 28 -2.60 13.32 -10.92
N GLN A 29 -3.35 13.44 -12.01
CA GLN A 29 -3.64 14.75 -12.64
C GLN A 29 -4.56 15.62 -11.79
N VAL A 30 -5.58 15.03 -11.15
CA VAL A 30 -6.48 15.74 -10.23
C VAL A 30 -5.70 16.33 -9.05
N LEU A 31 -4.66 15.65 -8.58
CA LEU A 31 -3.76 16.12 -7.52
C LEU A 31 -2.64 17.04 -8.04
N GLY A 32 -2.79 17.61 -9.24
CA GLY A 32 -1.89 18.60 -9.80
C GLY A 32 -0.72 18.05 -10.61
N GLY A 33 -0.73 16.77 -10.97
CA GLY A 33 0.28 16.15 -11.84
C GLY A 33 1.69 16.10 -11.23
N SER A 34 1.78 16.15 -9.90
CA SER A 34 3.03 16.13 -9.15
C SER A 34 3.08 14.92 -8.22
N THR A 35 4.28 14.43 -7.93
CA THR A 35 4.50 13.37 -6.94
C THR A 35 4.36 13.88 -5.50
N GLN A 36 4.41 15.20 -5.27
CA GLN A 36 4.48 15.78 -3.93
C GLN A 36 3.31 15.37 -3.01
N PRO A 37 2.03 15.38 -3.44
CA PRO A 37 0.92 14.94 -2.59
C PRO A 37 1.06 13.50 -2.11
N PHE A 38 1.62 12.62 -2.95
CA PHE A 38 1.86 11.22 -2.62
C PHE A 38 3.04 11.07 -1.66
N VAL A 39 4.11 11.86 -1.85
CA VAL A 39 5.25 11.92 -0.92
C VAL A 39 4.79 12.37 0.46
N ASP A 40 3.97 13.42 0.53
CA ASP A 40 3.45 13.97 1.79
C ASP A 40 2.54 12.96 2.49
N LEU A 41 1.63 12.34 1.74
CA LEU A 41 0.74 11.28 2.24
C LEU A 41 1.55 10.11 2.82
N SER A 42 2.50 9.57 2.06
CA SER A 42 3.31 8.44 2.50
C SER A 42 4.23 8.79 3.65
N THR A 43 4.78 10.01 3.68
CA THR A 43 5.61 10.49 4.81
C THR A 43 4.77 10.60 6.07
N ASN A 44 3.60 11.24 6.00
CA ASN A 44 2.72 11.37 7.17
C ASN A 44 2.25 10.00 7.67
N PHE A 45 1.92 9.10 6.74
CA PHE A 45 1.53 7.74 7.02
C PHE A 45 2.63 6.98 7.79
N TYR A 46 3.86 6.92 7.26
CA TYR A 46 4.95 6.20 7.92
C TYR A 46 5.52 6.93 9.15
N ASN A 47 5.29 8.23 9.33
CA ASN A 47 5.55 8.86 10.63
C ASN A 47 4.70 8.19 11.71
N ARG A 48 3.39 8.06 11.48
CA ARG A 48 2.49 7.42 12.43
C ARG A 48 2.83 5.94 12.65
N VAL A 49 3.15 5.20 11.59
CA VAL A 49 3.51 3.77 11.72
C VAL A 49 4.75 3.56 12.60
N TYR A 50 5.80 4.37 12.42
CA TYR A 50 7.02 4.21 13.20
C TYR A 50 6.92 4.81 14.61
N GLU A 51 5.95 5.70 14.85
CA GLU A 51 5.64 6.32 16.14
C GLU A 51 4.51 5.61 16.91
N ASP A 52 3.95 4.53 16.36
CA ASP A 52 2.80 3.82 16.94
C ASP A 52 3.12 3.27 18.34
N GLU A 53 2.19 3.41 19.28
CA GLU A 53 2.37 2.94 20.66
C GLU A 53 2.37 1.41 20.74
N GLU A 54 1.69 0.74 19.80
CA GLU A 54 1.58 -0.70 19.70
C GLU A 54 2.91 -1.32 19.22
N GLU A 55 3.71 -1.84 20.15
CA GLU A 55 5.02 -2.41 19.83
C GLU A 55 4.93 -3.54 18.80
N TRP A 56 3.95 -4.43 18.93
CA TRP A 56 3.78 -5.56 18.00
C TRP A 56 3.62 -5.08 16.55
N PHE A 57 2.94 -3.93 16.35
CA PHE A 57 2.72 -3.34 15.04
C PHE A 57 4.00 -2.70 14.49
N ARG A 58 4.74 -1.95 15.31
CA ARG A 58 6.06 -1.39 14.92
C ARG A 58 7.07 -2.48 14.54
N GLN A 59 7.04 -3.63 15.24
CA GLN A 59 7.95 -4.75 14.95
C GLN A 59 7.76 -5.32 13.54
N ILE A 60 6.59 -5.18 12.92
CA ILE A 60 6.36 -5.56 11.51
C ILE A 60 7.31 -4.79 10.58
N PHE A 61 7.66 -3.55 10.93
CA PHE A 61 8.47 -2.64 10.12
C PHE A 61 9.94 -2.56 10.56
N ALA A 62 10.33 -3.24 11.65
CA ALA A 62 11.67 -3.13 12.24
C ALA A 62 12.81 -3.51 11.27
N GLY A 63 12.55 -4.40 10.31
CA GLY A 63 13.50 -4.78 9.26
C GLY A 63 13.60 -3.83 8.07
N SER A 64 12.79 -2.76 8.03
CA SER A 64 12.70 -1.84 6.90
C SER A 64 13.16 -0.43 7.29
N LYS A 65 13.90 0.24 6.41
CA LYS A 65 14.19 1.66 6.58
C LYS A 65 12.94 2.48 6.26
N LYS A 66 12.62 3.44 7.12
CA LYS A 66 11.43 4.29 6.98
C LYS A 66 11.41 5.02 5.63
N GLU A 67 12.56 5.52 5.18
CA GLU A 67 12.71 6.25 3.93
C GLU A 67 12.43 5.36 2.72
N ASP A 68 12.87 4.10 2.76
CA ASP A 68 12.62 3.13 1.70
C ASP A 68 11.15 2.72 1.66
N ALA A 69 10.52 2.54 2.82
CA ALA A 69 9.09 2.27 2.93
C ALA A 69 8.23 3.41 2.35
N ILE A 70 8.55 4.66 2.71
CA ILE A 70 7.91 5.86 2.14
C ILE A 70 8.07 5.87 0.63
N ARG A 71 9.29 5.63 0.14
CA ARG A 71 9.58 5.61 -1.30
C ARG A 71 8.81 4.55 -2.05
N ASN A 72 8.81 3.34 -1.52
CA ASN A 72 8.11 2.21 -2.10
C ASN A 72 6.60 2.49 -2.21
N GLN A 73 6.01 3.09 -1.17
CA GLN A 73 4.59 3.42 -1.16
C GLN A 73 4.23 4.54 -2.14
N TYR A 74 4.90 5.69 -2.11
CA TYR A 74 4.50 6.80 -2.98
C TYR A 74 4.75 6.46 -4.45
N GLU A 75 5.83 5.75 -4.80
CA GLU A 75 6.10 5.36 -6.19
C GLU A 75 5.03 4.41 -6.71
N PHE A 76 4.55 3.49 -5.86
CA PHE A 76 3.44 2.59 -6.22
C PHE A 76 2.13 3.38 -6.39
N LEU A 77 1.81 4.29 -5.46
CA LEU A 77 0.59 5.09 -5.53
C LEU A 77 0.57 5.97 -6.77
N VAL A 78 1.68 6.69 -7.05
CA VAL A 78 1.83 7.50 -8.27
C VAL A 78 1.57 6.64 -9.51
N GLN A 79 2.19 5.47 -9.61
CA GLN A 79 1.99 4.57 -10.74
C GLN A 79 0.55 4.05 -10.83
N ARG A 80 -0.05 3.65 -9.70
CA ARG A 80 -1.41 3.08 -9.66
C ARG A 80 -2.47 4.13 -9.99
N MET A 81 -2.22 5.38 -9.65
CA MET A 81 -3.18 6.49 -9.74
C MET A 81 -3.01 7.35 -11.01
N GLY A 82 -2.32 6.83 -12.03
CA GLY A 82 -2.24 7.45 -13.36
C GLY A 82 -1.03 8.34 -13.62
N GLY A 83 -0.03 8.31 -12.73
CA GLY A 83 1.26 8.97 -12.92
C GLY A 83 2.32 8.09 -13.61
N PRO A 84 3.59 8.52 -13.64
CA PRO A 84 4.69 7.75 -14.23
C PRO A 84 4.94 6.41 -13.49
N GLN A 85 5.45 5.40 -14.21
CA GLN A 85 5.71 4.05 -13.69
C GLN A 85 6.98 3.95 -12.82
N LEU A 86 7.10 4.82 -11.81
CA LEU A 86 8.29 4.93 -10.97
C LEU A 86 8.60 3.62 -10.24
N PHE A 87 7.57 2.98 -9.68
CA PHE A 87 7.75 1.73 -8.94
C PHE A 87 8.25 0.61 -9.84
N SER A 88 7.57 0.37 -10.98
CA SER A 88 7.93 -0.70 -11.89
C SER A 88 9.31 -0.52 -12.51
N GLN A 89 9.73 0.72 -12.78
CA GLN A 89 11.06 1.02 -13.30
C GLN A 89 12.17 0.62 -12.32
N ARG A 90 11.94 0.78 -11.01
CA ARG A 90 12.93 0.46 -9.98
C ARG A 90 12.83 -0.98 -9.45
N ARG A 91 11.61 -1.48 -9.28
CA ARG A 91 11.31 -2.71 -8.51
C ARG A 91 10.65 -3.81 -9.33
N GLY A 92 10.28 -3.54 -10.59
CA GLY A 92 9.49 -4.46 -11.41
C GLY A 92 8.04 -4.57 -10.94
N HIS A 93 7.41 -5.72 -11.20
CA HIS A 93 5.99 -5.88 -10.94
C HIS A 93 5.61 -5.64 -9.46
N PRO A 94 4.50 -4.94 -9.16
CA PRO A 94 4.06 -4.68 -7.79
C PRO A 94 3.89 -5.93 -6.94
N ALA A 95 3.19 -6.95 -7.45
CA ALA A 95 3.09 -8.28 -6.86
C ALA A 95 2.81 -8.26 -5.33
N LEU A 96 1.85 -7.43 -4.91
CA LEU A 96 1.59 -7.12 -3.50
C LEU A 96 1.47 -8.38 -2.63
N ILE A 97 0.61 -9.34 -3.02
CA ILE A 97 0.44 -10.60 -2.30
C ILE A 97 1.78 -11.31 -2.06
N ALA A 98 2.62 -11.42 -3.08
CA ALA A 98 3.91 -12.11 -2.96
C ALA A 98 4.89 -11.35 -2.06
N ARG A 99 4.93 -10.02 -2.18
CA ARG A 99 5.81 -9.16 -1.37
C ARG A 99 5.36 -9.04 0.08
N HIS A 100 4.08 -9.29 0.36
CA HIS A 100 3.50 -9.17 1.70
C HIS A 100 3.49 -10.50 2.46
N ARG A 101 3.70 -11.63 1.78
CA ARG A 101 3.77 -12.99 2.36
C ARG A 101 4.72 -13.16 3.57
N PRO A 102 5.89 -12.50 3.66
CA PRO A 102 6.82 -12.68 4.78
C PRO A 102 6.30 -12.16 6.12
N PHE A 103 5.29 -11.30 6.13
CA PHE A 103 4.75 -10.72 7.36
C PHE A 103 3.67 -11.64 7.94
N PRO A 104 3.78 -12.12 9.18
CA PRO A 104 2.78 -13.02 9.74
C PRO A 104 1.49 -12.27 10.07
N THR A 105 0.35 -12.78 9.59
CA THR A 105 -0.98 -12.33 10.01
C THR A 105 -1.41 -13.13 11.23
N GLN A 106 -1.62 -12.45 12.36
CA GLN A 106 -2.00 -13.11 13.62
C GLN A 106 -3.51 -13.01 13.89
N ASN A 107 -4.21 -12.08 13.25
CA ASN A 107 -5.67 -11.90 13.39
C ASN A 107 -6.33 -11.39 12.08
N GLN A 108 -7.67 -11.30 12.05
CA GLN A 108 -8.44 -10.80 10.89
C GLN A 108 -8.09 -9.37 10.48
N ASN A 109 -7.73 -8.50 11.43
CA ASN A 109 -7.27 -7.15 11.10
C ASN A 109 -5.91 -7.21 10.40
N ASP A 110 -5.03 -8.15 10.77
CA ASP A 110 -3.75 -8.37 10.09
C ASP A 110 -3.93 -8.95 8.69
N GLU A 111 -4.88 -9.88 8.50
CA GLU A 111 -5.24 -10.42 7.18
C GLU A 111 -5.81 -9.33 6.27
N PHE A 112 -6.68 -8.47 6.81
CA PHE A 112 -7.20 -7.31 6.10
C PHE A 112 -6.08 -6.33 5.75
N PHE A 113 -5.21 -6.00 6.70
CA PHE A 113 -4.07 -5.10 6.52
C PHE A 113 -3.05 -5.66 5.52
N GLN A 114 -2.84 -6.97 5.50
CA GLN A 114 -1.94 -7.63 4.56
C GLN A 114 -2.54 -7.76 3.15
N ALA A 115 -3.85 -7.98 3.03
CA ALA A 115 -4.53 -8.16 1.75
C ALA A 115 -4.93 -6.85 1.07
N HIS A 116 -5.15 -5.76 1.83
CA HIS A 116 -5.77 -4.53 1.33
C HIS A 116 -4.94 -3.26 1.57
N CYS A 117 -4.03 -3.30 2.52
CA CYS A 117 -3.21 -2.15 2.83
C CYS A 117 -1.92 -2.22 2.00
N ILE A 118 -1.58 -1.11 1.34
CA ILE A 118 -0.45 -0.88 0.40
C ILE A 118 0.91 -0.87 1.14
N LEU A 119 0.96 -1.53 2.28
CA LEU A 119 1.58 -0.98 3.45
C LEU A 119 2.87 -1.73 3.81
N PRO A 120 3.05 -2.99 3.35
CA PRO A 120 4.39 -3.57 3.24
C PRO A 120 4.89 -3.77 1.79
N CYS A 121 4.84 -2.72 0.96
CA CYS A 121 5.87 -2.57 -0.08
C CYS A 121 7.28 -2.31 0.51
N CYS A 122 7.41 -2.34 1.85
CA CYS A 122 8.57 -2.03 2.68
C CYS A 122 9.79 -2.96 2.53
N TRP A 123 9.67 -4.11 1.88
CA TRP A 123 10.81 -5.03 1.76
C TRP A 123 11.57 -4.87 0.43
N GLU A 124 12.87 -4.58 0.53
CA GLU A 124 13.91 -4.22 -0.49
C GLU A 124 13.69 -2.96 -1.34
#